data_AF-A0A2W5FAE2-F1
#
_entry.id   AF-A0A2W5FAE2-F1
#
_cell.length_a   1.000
_cell.length_b   1.000
_cell.length_c   1.000
_cell.angle_alpha   90.00
_cell.angle_beta   90.00
_cell.angle_gamma   90.00
#
_symmetry.space_group_name_H-M   'P 1'
#
loop_
_entity.id
_entity.type
_entity.pdbx_description
1 polymer ?
#
loop_
_entity_poly.entity_id
_entity_poly.type
_entity_poly.pdbx_seq_one_letter_code
_entity_poly.pdbx_strand_id
1 'polypeptide(L)'
;MIKKLAFIGILFLPILGFSQTEKKDLGKLQWWEDDKFGLFLHWGLYSATAGDWKGHKTSRGEQFMMVERIPVKEYATIADTFNPVRFDADKWVLMAKKAGMKYIVVTSKHHDGFAMYNSPSSDYNIVKKTPFKRDPMTELSNACHKYGIKFGFYYSLG
;
A
#
# COMPACT_ATOMS: atom_id res chain seq x y z
N MET A 1 17.01 -73.11 -43.73
CA MET A 1 17.33 -72.33 -42.50
C MET A 1 16.89 -70.89 -42.73
N ILE A 2 15.76 -70.46 -42.15
CA ILE A 2 15.32 -69.05 -42.18
C ILE A 2 15.04 -68.65 -40.73
N LYS A 3 15.83 -67.70 -40.21
CA LYS A 3 15.69 -67.17 -38.84
C LYS A 3 14.51 -66.20 -38.81
N LYS A 4 13.53 -66.42 -37.93
CA LYS A 4 12.49 -65.41 -37.61
C LYS A 4 13.13 -64.33 -36.74
N LEU A 5 13.25 -63.11 -37.26
CA LEU A 5 13.50 -61.92 -36.43
C LEU A 5 12.16 -61.49 -35.80
N ALA A 6 12.08 -61.51 -34.47
CA ALA A 6 10.98 -60.89 -33.75
C ALA A 6 11.28 -59.39 -33.60
N PHE A 7 10.48 -58.54 -34.25
CA PHE A 7 10.52 -57.10 -34.05
C PHE A 7 9.68 -56.76 -32.82
N ILE A 8 10.31 -56.40 -31.70
CA ILE A 8 9.63 -55.87 -30.54
C ILE A 8 9.40 -54.38 -30.81
N GLY A 9 8.19 -54.03 -31.25
CA GLY A 9 7.76 -52.65 -31.36
C GLY A 9 7.54 -52.06 -29.97
N ILE A 10 8.40 -51.16 -29.53
CA ILE A 10 8.17 -50.36 -28.32
C ILE A 10 7.09 -49.34 -28.65
N LEU A 11 5.87 -49.57 -28.16
CA LEU A 11 4.81 -48.56 -28.17
C LEU A 11 5.19 -47.44 -27.19
N PHE A 12 5.59 -46.29 -27.73
CA PHE A 12 5.63 -45.05 -26.96
C PHE A 12 4.19 -44.57 -26.73
N LEU A 13 3.62 -44.87 -25.56
CA LEU A 13 2.44 -44.16 -25.08
C LEU A 13 2.88 -42.75 -24.66
N PRO A 14 2.32 -41.66 -25.21
CA PRO A 14 2.58 -40.35 -24.67
C PRO A 14 1.92 -40.30 -23.29
N ILE A 15 2.74 -40.25 -22.23
CA ILE A 15 2.26 -39.90 -20.90
C ILE A 15 1.81 -38.45 -21.00
N LEU A 16 0.51 -38.24 -21.20
CA LEU A 16 -0.14 -36.96 -20.94
C LEU A 16 -0.01 -36.71 -19.44
N GLY A 17 1.11 -36.10 -19.05
CA GLY A 17 1.31 -35.57 -17.71
C GLY A 17 0.28 -34.45 -17.51
N PHE A 18 -0.87 -34.81 -16.96
CA PHE A 18 -1.74 -33.83 -16.32
C PHE A 18 -0.96 -33.30 -15.12
N SER A 19 -0.27 -32.18 -15.32
CA SER A 19 0.17 -31.35 -14.20
C SER A 19 -1.10 -30.82 -13.55
N GLN A 20 -1.55 -31.51 -12.51
CA GLN A 20 -2.60 -31.04 -11.65
C GLN A 20 -2.01 -29.84 -10.90
N THR A 21 -2.21 -28.65 -11.46
CA THR A 21 -1.92 -27.41 -10.74
C THR A 21 -2.90 -27.40 -9.58
N GLU A 22 -2.41 -27.71 -8.38
CA GLU A 22 -3.19 -27.53 -7.16
C GLU A 22 -3.63 -26.06 -7.13
N LYS A 23 -4.93 -25.82 -7.36
CA LYS A 23 -5.51 -24.51 -7.07
C LYS A 23 -5.38 -24.32 -5.57
N LYS A 24 -4.47 -23.44 -5.18
CA LYS A 24 -4.30 -23.01 -3.79
C LYS A 24 -5.62 -22.37 -3.34
N ASP A 25 -6.30 -22.95 -2.35
CA ASP A 25 -7.45 -22.30 -1.71
C ASP A 25 -6.94 -21.13 -0.87
N LEU A 26 -7.22 -19.92 -1.33
CA LEU A 26 -6.81 -18.68 -0.66
C LEU A 26 -7.87 -18.16 0.30
N GLY A 27 -9.07 -18.76 0.35
CA GLY A 27 -10.17 -18.31 1.19
C GLY A 27 -10.39 -16.80 1.10
N LYS A 28 -10.26 -16.11 2.24
CA LYS A 28 -10.43 -14.64 2.33
C LYS A 28 -9.39 -13.82 1.55
N LEU A 29 -8.30 -14.43 1.07
CA LEU A 29 -7.27 -13.77 0.27
C LEU A 29 -7.51 -13.92 -1.25
N GLN A 30 -8.53 -14.66 -1.69
CA GLN A 30 -8.80 -14.83 -3.11
C GLN A 30 -8.94 -13.49 -3.85
N TRP A 31 -9.60 -12.51 -3.22
CA TRP A 31 -9.72 -11.17 -3.79
C TRP A 31 -8.37 -10.52 -4.08
N TRP A 32 -7.32 -10.77 -3.28
CA TRP A 32 -6.00 -10.18 -3.49
C TRP A 32 -5.37 -10.68 -4.79
N GLU A 33 -5.57 -11.96 -5.10
CA GLU A 33 -5.19 -12.47 -6.41
C GLU A 33 -6.08 -11.91 -7.51
N ASP A 34 -7.39 -11.78 -7.31
CA ASP A 34 -8.31 -11.41 -8.39
C ASP A 34 -8.25 -9.91 -8.75
N ASP A 35 -8.07 -9.03 -7.76
CA ASP A 35 -8.29 -7.59 -7.90
C ASP A 35 -7.16 -6.87 -8.64
N LYS A 36 -5.94 -7.44 -8.66
CA LYS A 36 -4.72 -7.08 -9.44
C LYS A 36 -4.22 -5.63 -9.40
N PHE A 37 -5.10 -4.65 -9.60
CA PHE A 37 -4.80 -3.23 -9.77
C PHE A 37 -5.30 -2.40 -8.59
N GLY A 38 -4.40 -1.69 -7.94
CA GLY A 38 -4.70 -0.85 -6.78
C GLY A 38 -3.88 0.44 -6.74
N LEU A 39 -4.28 1.32 -5.84
CA LEU A 39 -3.62 2.59 -5.55
C LEU A 39 -2.76 2.46 -4.31
N PHE A 40 -1.52 2.96 -4.36
CA PHE A 40 -0.71 3.14 -3.16
C PHE A 40 -0.49 4.64 -2.90
N LEU A 41 -0.96 5.12 -1.75
CA LEU A 41 -0.85 6.50 -1.30
C LEU A 41 0.26 6.66 -0.25
N HIS A 42 1.29 7.43 -0.58
CA HIS A 42 2.24 7.97 0.38
C HIS A 42 1.79 9.38 0.78
N TRP A 43 1.37 9.52 2.03
CA TRP A 43 0.94 10.79 2.58
C TRP A 43 1.35 10.92 4.05
N GLY A 44 1.99 12.05 4.37
CA GLY A 44 2.50 12.36 5.71
C GLY A 44 3.05 13.78 5.77
N LEU A 45 3.82 14.10 6.81
CA LEU A 45 4.40 15.44 6.98
C LEU A 45 5.31 15.83 5.81
N TYR A 46 6.04 14.87 5.25
CA TYR A 46 6.87 15.06 4.04
C TYR A 46 6.10 15.59 2.83
N SER A 47 4.79 15.37 2.75
CA SER A 47 3.98 15.89 1.66
C SER A 47 3.79 17.41 1.76
N ALA A 48 3.88 17.99 2.95
CA ALA A 48 3.75 19.43 3.15
C ALA A 48 5.01 20.21 2.75
N THR A 49 6.18 19.56 2.83
CA THR A 49 7.44 20.17 2.40
C THR A 49 7.63 20.08 0.89
N ALA A 50 6.97 19.13 0.22
CA ALA A 50 7.03 18.93 -1.23
C ALA A 50 8.46 18.88 -1.80
N GLY A 51 9.40 18.38 -0.99
CA GLY A 51 10.82 18.30 -1.34
C GLY A 51 11.63 19.57 -1.05
N ASP A 52 11.07 20.60 -0.42
CA ASP A 52 11.78 21.79 0.04
C ASP A 52 11.91 21.81 1.57
N TRP A 53 13.12 21.94 2.08
CA TRP A 53 13.39 22.06 3.51
C TRP A 53 14.25 23.29 3.77
N LYS A 54 13.77 24.23 4.58
CA LYS A 54 14.52 25.42 5.03
C LYS A 54 15.27 26.20 3.92
N GLY A 55 14.70 26.26 2.73
CA GLY A 55 15.24 27.02 1.60
C GLY A 55 16.13 26.23 0.64
N HIS A 56 16.31 24.93 0.84
CA HIS A 56 16.99 24.05 -0.11
C HIS A 56 16.11 22.88 -0.57
N LYS A 57 16.42 22.36 -1.76
CA LYS A 57 15.80 21.16 -2.30
C LYS A 57 16.40 19.92 -1.62
N THR A 58 15.52 19.05 -1.18
CA THR A 58 15.84 17.77 -0.57
C THR A 58 15.79 16.65 -1.62
N SER A 59 16.31 15.48 -1.26
CA SER A 59 16.23 14.28 -2.10
C SER A 59 15.43 13.17 -1.41
N ARG A 60 15.01 12.18 -2.20
CA ARG A 60 14.29 10.97 -1.73
C ARG A 60 12.93 11.23 -1.06
N GLY A 61 12.26 12.32 -1.40
CA GLY A 61 10.84 12.54 -1.11
C GLY A 61 10.48 12.24 0.34
N GLU A 62 9.67 11.22 0.56
CA GLU A 62 9.17 10.79 1.87
C GLU A 62 10.25 10.33 2.88
N GLN A 63 11.49 10.13 2.42
CA GLN A 63 12.62 9.70 3.25
C GLN A 63 13.60 10.82 3.60
N PHE A 64 13.35 12.06 3.16
CA PHE A 64 14.36 13.14 3.28
C PHE A 64 14.83 13.38 4.72
N MET A 65 13.94 13.22 5.70
CA MET A 65 14.28 13.29 7.13
C MET A 65 15.46 12.38 7.49
N MET A 66 15.43 11.13 7.04
CA MET A 66 16.48 10.16 7.33
C MET A 66 17.76 10.44 6.54
N VAL A 67 17.60 10.82 5.26
CA VAL A 67 18.73 11.09 4.36
C VAL A 67 19.55 12.27 4.87
N GLU A 68 18.88 13.34 5.28
CA GLU A 68 19.50 14.57 5.78
C GLU A 68 19.75 14.54 7.29
N ARG A 69 19.39 13.43 7.97
CA ARG A 69 19.55 13.23 9.42
C ARG A 69 18.93 14.36 10.25
N ILE A 70 17.76 14.82 9.83
CA ILE A 70 17.02 15.88 10.51
C ILE A 70 16.53 15.34 11.87
N PRO A 71 16.81 16.03 12.98
CA PRO A 71 16.31 15.61 14.30
C PRO A 71 14.78 15.52 14.33
N VAL A 72 14.25 14.47 14.96
CA VAL A 72 12.78 14.23 15.07
C VAL A 72 12.05 15.47 15.59
N LYS A 73 12.59 16.13 16.62
CA LYS A 73 11.98 17.33 17.21
C LYS A 73 11.88 18.49 16.21
N GLU A 74 12.84 18.60 15.31
CA GLU A 74 12.85 19.64 14.27
C GLU A 74 11.84 19.29 13.17
N TYR A 75 11.89 18.04 12.66
CA TYR A 75 10.96 17.57 11.65
C TYR A 75 9.49 17.64 12.10
N ALA A 76 9.23 17.30 13.37
CA ALA A 76 7.90 17.31 13.96
C ALA A 76 7.19 18.67 13.91
N THR A 77 7.92 19.78 13.77
CA THR A 77 7.34 21.13 13.66
C THR A 77 6.50 21.33 12.40
N ILE A 78 6.67 20.49 11.37
CA ILE A 78 5.79 20.48 10.18
C ILE A 78 4.32 20.26 10.60
N ALA A 79 4.10 19.45 11.64
CA ALA A 79 2.75 19.12 12.12
C ALA A 79 1.97 20.36 12.58
N ASP A 80 2.64 21.39 13.09
CA ASP A 80 2.03 22.60 13.65
C ASP A 80 1.19 23.36 12.60
N THR A 81 1.56 23.23 11.32
CA THR A 81 0.85 23.87 10.20
C THR A 81 0.17 22.88 9.25
N PHE A 82 0.27 21.57 9.52
CA PHE A 82 -0.27 20.52 8.65
C PHE A 82 -1.82 20.47 8.70
N ASN A 83 -2.49 21.19 7.80
CA ASN A 83 -3.95 21.25 7.76
C ASN A 83 -4.51 21.03 6.35
N PRO A 84 -4.73 19.78 5.92
CA PRO A 84 -5.23 19.45 4.59
C PRO A 84 -6.74 19.73 4.46
N VAL A 85 -7.12 21.01 4.43
CA VAL A 85 -8.52 21.47 4.39
C VAL A 85 -9.32 21.00 3.18
N ARG A 86 -8.64 20.58 2.11
CA ARG A 86 -9.26 20.03 0.89
C ARG A 86 -9.36 18.50 0.88
N PHE A 87 -8.93 17.83 1.94
CA PHE A 87 -9.03 16.38 2.03
C PHE A 87 -10.48 15.92 2.12
N ASP A 88 -10.80 14.94 1.27
CA ASP A 88 -12.13 14.36 1.09
C ASP A 88 -11.96 12.89 0.68
N ALA A 89 -12.23 12.00 1.63
CA ALA A 89 -12.05 10.56 1.45
C ALA A 89 -12.93 10.00 0.33
N ASP A 90 -14.18 10.46 0.23
CA ASP A 90 -15.12 10.00 -0.80
C ASP A 90 -14.59 10.36 -2.20
N LYS A 91 -14.07 11.59 -2.39
CA LYS A 91 -13.49 11.99 -3.68
C LYS A 91 -12.28 11.14 -4.07
N TRP A 92 -11.39 10.84 -3.12
CA TRP A 92 -10.21 10.02 -3.39
C TRP A 92 -10.59 8.59 -3.79
N VAL A 93 -11.51 7.97 -3.04
CA VAL A 93 -11.97 6.61 -3.32
C VAL A 93 -12.73 6.53 -4.64
N LEU A 94 -13.62 7.50 -4.92
CA LEU A 94 -14.35 7.55 -6.19
C LEU A 94 -13.41 7.77 -7.38
N MET A 95 -12.36 8.57 -7.22
CA MET A 95 -11.33 8.74 -8.27
C MET A 95 -10.64 7.40 -8.56
N ALA A 96 -10.16 6.69 -7.54
CA ALA A 96 -9.53 5.39 -7.69
C ALA A 96 -10.48 4.38 -8.36
N LYS A 97 -11.73 4.32 -7.91
CA LYS A 97 -12.77 3.47 -8.50
C LYS A 97 -13.02 3.79 -9.97
N LYS A 98 -13.12 5.09 -10.32
CA LYS A 98 -13.31 5.54 -11.70
C LYS A 98 -12.13 5.17 -12.60
N ALA A 99 -10.91 5.13 -12.05
CA ALA A 99 -9.72 4.66 -12.75
C ALA A 99 -9.65 3.12 -12.88
N GLY A 100 -10.61 2.38 -12.31
CA GLY A 100 -10.66 0.92 -12.37
C GLY A 100 -9.90 0.20 -11.27
N MET A 101 -9.31 0.93 -10.31
CA MET A 101 -8.61 0.36 -9.17
C MET A 101 -9.59 -0.36 -8.23
N LYS A 102 -9.14 -1.46 -7.64
CA LYS A 102 -9.95 -2.35 -6.79
C LYS A 102 -9.63 -2.24 -5.31
N TYR A 103 -8.42 -1.80 -4.99
CA TYR A 103 -7.98 -1.60 -3.63
C TYR A 103 -7.13 -0.35 -3.49
N ILE A 104 -7.09 0.20 -2.27
CA ILE A 104 -6.24 1.32 -1.89
C ILE A 104 -5.41 0.88 -0.68
N VAL A 105 -4.10 1.09 -0.76
CA VAL A 105 -3.17 1.01 0.37
C VAL A 105 -2.69 2.41 0.69
N VAL A 106 -2.62 2.77 1.96
CA VAL A 106 -2.12 4.09 2.39
C VAL A 106 -1.13 3.96 3.54
N THR A 107 -0.15 4.84 3.58
CA THR A 107 0.80 4.95 4.69
C THR A 107 0.10 5.39 5.98
N SER A 108 -0.25 4.42 6.83
CA SER A 108 -0.78 4.70 8.18
C SER A 108 0.30 5.24 9.13
N LYS A 109 1.55 4.82 8.91
CA LYS A 109 2.77 5.39 9.49
C LYS A 109 3.95 5.11 8.55
N HIS A 110 4.72 6.13 8.21
CA HIS A 110 5.94 5.98 7.42
C HIS A 110 7.19 5.95 8.32
N HIS A 111 8.38 5.97 7.72
CA HIS A 111 9.66 5.95 8.45
C HIS A 111 9.91 7.22 9.29
N ASP A 112 9.21 8.33 9.02
CA ASP A 112 9.24 9.53 9.85
C ASP A 112 8.56 9.32 11.23
N GLY A 113 7.85 8.22 11.40
CA GLY A 113 7.15 7.85 12.63
C GLY A 113 5.82 8.57 12.86
N PHE A 114 5.41 9.46 11.95
CA PHE A 114 4.17 10.22 12.12
C PHE A 114 2.96 9.37 11.75
N ALA A 115 2.08 9.14 12.73
CA ALA A 115 0.88 8.34 12.50
C ALA A 115 -0.22 9.17 11.84
N MET A 116 -0.77 8.65 10.74
CA MET A 116 -1.88 9.26 10.00
C MET A 116 -3.27 8.85 10.53
N TYR A 117 -3.34 8.34 11.77
CA TYR A 117 -4.54 7.94 12.49
C TYR A 117 -4.45 8.36 13.96
N ASN A 118 -5.55 8.33 14.72
CA ASN A 118 -5.54 8.64 16.15
C ASN A 118 -4.86 7.52 16.97
N SER A 119 -3.53 7.52 17.01
CA SER A 119 -2.79 6.46 17.70
C SER A 119 -3.01 6.52 19.22
N PRO A 120 -3.34 5.39 19.87
CA PRO A 120 -3.41 5.30 21.33
C PRO A 120 -2.02 5.28 21.98
N SER A 121 -0.98 4.87 21.23
CA SER A 121 0.35 4.62 21.77
C SER A 121 1.27 5.85 21.78
N SER A 122 0.95 6.89 20.99
CA SER A 122 1.77 8.08 20.88
C SER A 122 0.94 9.30 20.49
N ASP A 123 1.32 10.45 21.05
CA ASP A 123 0.74 11.73 20.65
C ASP A 123 1.28 12.24 19.32
N TYR A 124 2.34 11.64 18.76
CA TYR A 124 2.91 12.03 17.47
C TYR A 124 2.07 11.50 16.29
N ASN A 125 0.88 12.09 16.15
CA ASN A 125 -0.11 11.68 15.16
C ASN A 125 -0.95 12.85 14.63
N ILE A 126 -1.59 12.63 13.48
CA ILE A 126 -2.33 13.67 12.76
C ILE A 126 -3.48 14.29 13.59
N VAL A 127 -4.18 13.50 14.39
CA VAL A 127 -5.32 13.98 15.19
C VAL A 127 -4.85 14.86 16.33
N LYS A 128 -3.78 14.48 17.03
CA LYS A 128 -3.33 15.19 18.22
C LYS A 128 -2.39 16.34 17.90
N LYS A 129 -1.49 16.21 16.90
CA LYS A 129 -0.40 17.18 16.64
C LYS A 129 -0.66 18.19 15.55
N THR A 130 -1.79 18.13 14.86
CA THR A 130 -2.06 19.06 13.75
C THR A 130 -3.34 19.84 13.96
N PRO A 131 -3.54 20.97 13.25
CA PRO A 131 -4.83 21.66 13.22
C PRO A 131 -5.95 20.87 12.54
N PHE A 132 -5.63 19.79 11.81
CA PHE A 132 -6.61 19.01 11.05
C PHE A 132 -7.63 18.29 11.94
N LYS A 133 -7.18 17.74 13.08
CA LYS A 133 -7.98 17.06 14.12
C LYS A 133 -8.92 15.93 13.65
N ARG A 134 -8.76 15.46 12.42
CA ARG A 134 -9.54 14.38 11.79
C ARG A 134 -8.68 13.14 11.59
N ASP A 135 -9.30 11.97 11.59
CA ASP A 135 -8.65 10.68 11.35
C ASP A 135 -8.88 10.23 9.89
N PRO A 136 -7.93 10.51 8.97
CA PRO A 136 -8.13 10.18 7.56
C PRO A 136 -8.08 8.68 7.29
N MET A 137 -7.49 7.85 8.16
CA MET A 137 -7.51 6.39 7.98
C MET A 137 -8.92 5.85 8.21
N THR A 138 -9.59 6.33 9.26
CA THR A 138 -11.01 6.01 9.51
C THR A 138 -11.89 6.49 8.37
N GLU A 139 -11.71 7.73 7.91
CA GLU A 139 -12.51 8.28 6.81
C GLU A 139 -12.30 7.52 5.49
N LEU A 140 -11.07 7.17 5.13
CA LEU A 140 -10.77 6.37 3.94
C LEU A 140 -11.30 4.94 4.05
N SER A 141 -11.20 4.31 5.22
CA SER A 141 -11.75 2.98 5.46
C SER A 141 -13.27 2.96 5.24
N ASN A 142 -13.98 3.94 5.80
CA ASN A 142 -15.42 4.09 5.64
C ASN A 142 -15.80 4.35 4.18
N ALA A 143 -15.09 5.25 3.48
CA ALA A 143 -15.34 5.54 2.07
C ALA A 143 -15.06 4.32 1.17
N CYS A 144 -13.97 3.59 1.41
CA CYS A 144 -13.66 2.36 0.70
C CYS A 144 -14.77 1.32 0.87
N HIS A 145 -15.23 1.11 2.10
CA HIS A 145 -16.35 0.21 2.40
C HIS A 145 -17.62 0.63 1.65
N LYS A 146 -17.99 1.92 1.74
CA LYS A 146 -19.14 2.52 1.06
C LYS A 146 -19.14 2.30 -0.45
N TYR A 147 -17.98 2.37 -1.09
CA TYR A 147 -17.86 2.26 -2.55
C TYR A 147 -17.38 0.90 -3.06
N GLY A 148 -17.26 -0.10 -2.19
CA GLY A 148 -16.85 -1.45 -2.58
C GLY A 148 -15.40 -1.54 -3.05
N ILE A 149 -14.51 -0.74 -2.45
CA ILE A 149 -13.07 -0.76 -2.67
C ILE A 149 -12.42 -1.42 -1.45
N LYS A 150 -11.45 -2.31 -1.65
CA LYS A 150 -10.71 -2.91 -0.54
C LYS A 150 -9.72 -1.88 0.02
N PHE A 151 -9.52 -1.89 1.34
CA PHE A 151 -8.63 -0.93 2.00
C PHE A 151 -7.55 -1.65 2.81
N GLY A 152 -6.32 -1.17 2.68
CA GLY A 152 -5.16 -1.71 3.37
C GLY A 152 -4.27 -0.62 3.95
N PHE A 153 -3.49 -1.00 4.95
CA PHE A 153 -2.55 -0.11 5.62
C PHE A 153 -1.13 -0.55 5.32
N TYR A 154 -0.32 0.39 4.86
CA TYR A 154 1.12 0.29 5.00
C TYR A 154 1.51 0.79 6.39
N TYR A 155 2.41 0.06 7.07
CA TYR A 155 2.95 0.45 8.36
C TYR A 155 4.46 0.17 8.40
N SER A 156 5.25 1.21 8.56
CA SER A 156 6.70 1.07 8.78
C SER A 156 6.98 0.74 10.24
N LEU A 157 7.67 -0.36 10.53
CA LEU A 157 7.94 -0.80 11.90
C LEU A 157 8.90 0.13 12.66
N GLY A 158 9.77 0.84 11.94
CA GLY A 158 10.92 1.54 12.51
C GLY A 158 12.16 0.69 12.43
#